data_AF-A0A8E2DL32-F1
#
_entry.id   AF-A0A8E2DL32-F1
#
_cell.length_a   1.000
_cell.length_b   1.000
_cell.length_c   1.000
_cell.angle_alpha   90.00
_cell.angle_beta   90.00
_cell.angle_gamma   90.00
#
_symmetry.space_group_name_H-M   'P 1'
#
loop_
_entity.id
_entity.type
_entity.pdbx_description
1 polymer ?
#
loop_
_entity_poly.entity_id
_entity_poly.type
_entity_poly.pdbx_seq_one_letter_code
_entity_poly.pdbx_strand_id
1 'polypeptide(L)'
;MHAATKEQMEQVAELLPRWRDSGRRFSPEDAEAFVRRCEELDCPKLALQVFGNHPKYAMDLSSVKAARHLLHALHQKYPLEDTMLLVALWNVYKLPPIASDLVSCALLMSTCFKHGSKESLLIANEMLPYLQKLLGEAEPWTLRYPESRIQQPEKEKAWLTWTLTKIEKALGKQGVEHSWLTQWRQDSGHATIAT
;
A
#
# COMPACT_ATOMS: atom_id res chain seq x y z
N MET A 1 5.90 14.76 13.00
CA MET A 1 5.24 15.75 12.14
C MET A 1 3.91 16.16 12.78
N HIS A 2 3.69 17.47 13.00
CA HIS A 2 2.56 17.99 13.80
C HIS A 2 1.64 18.93 12.99
N ALA A 3 1.12 18.46 11.86
CA ALA A 3 0.07 19.18 11.12
C ALA A 3 -1.30 18.66 11.55
N ALA A 4 -2.26 19.49 11.93
CA ALA A 4 -3.62 19.11 12.30
C ALA A 4 -4.60 19.04 11.11
N THR A 5 -4.31 19.72 10.01
CA THR A 5 -5.18 19.78 8.81
C THR A 5 -4.41 19.51 7.52
N LYS A 6 -5.15 19.28 6.43
CA LYS A 6 -4.57 19.10 5.09
C LYS A 6 -3.77 20.33 4.65
N GLU A 7 -4.30 21.53 4.90
CA GLU A 7 -3.66 22.81 4.54
C GLU A 7 -2.34 22.98 5.30
N GLN A 8 -2.29 22.56 6.57
CA GLN A 8 -1.06 22.56 7.34
C GLN A 8 -0.04 21.55 6.80
N MET A 9 -0.48 20.40 6.27
CA MET A 9 0.43 19.48 5.57
C MET A 9 0.97 20.08 4.27
N GLU A 10 0.15 20.82 3.52
CA GLU A 10 0.60 21.54 2.31
C GLU A 10 1.66 22.59 2.67
N GLN A 11 1.46 23.36 3.74
CA GLN A 11 2.45 24.29 4.27
C GLN A 11 3.76 23.59 4.68
N VAL A 12 3.67 22.40 5.30
CA VAL A 12 4.87 21.61 5.61
C VAL A 12 5.61 21.21 4.32
N ALA A 13 4.89 20.79 3.29
CA ALA A 13 5.47 20.42 2.00
C ALA A 13 6.17 21.61 1.31
N GLU A 14 5.65 22.83 1.46
CA GLU A 14 6.26 24.06 0.94
C GLU A 14 7.58 24.42 1.63
N LEU A 15 7.82 23.94 2.85
CA LEU A 15 9.06 24.18 3.58
C LEU A 15 10.19 23.20 3.23
N LEU A 16 9.87 22.02 2.66
CA LEU A 16 10.88 20.99 2.36
C LEU A 16 11.98 21.46 1.39
N PRO A 17 11.70 22.26 0.33
CA PRO A 17 12.78 22.78 -0.53
C PRO A 17 13.79 23.64 0.23
N ARG A 18 13.36 24.43 1.23
CA ARG A 18 14.28 25.20 2.08
C ARG A 18 15.12 24.29 2.97
N TRP A 19 14.54 23.20 3.45
CA TRP A 19 15.27 22.18 4.21
C TRP A 19 16.37 21.54 3.36
N ARG A 20 16.04 21.16 2.11
CA ARG A 20 17.01 20.69 1.11
C ARG A 20 18.13 21.71 0.88
N ASP A 21 17.78 22.97 0.63
CA ASP A 21 18.75 24.03 0.31
C ASP A 21 19.70 24.32 1.47
N SER A 22 19.29 24.01 2.70
CA SER A 22 20.16 24.08 3.88
C SER A 22 21.18 22.93 4.01
N GLY A 23 21.19 21.99 3.05
CA GLY A 23 22.08 20.81 3.04
C GLY A 23 21.66 19.69 3.99
N ARG A 24 20.49 19.82 4.64
CA ARG A 24 19.94 18.80 5.53
C ARG A 24 19.28 17.69 4.72
N ARG A 25 19.27 16.48 5.29
CA ARG A 25 18.67 15.28 4.69
C ARG A 25 17.48 14.83 5.52
N PHE A 26 16.49 14.25 4.86
CA PHE A 26 15.39 13.54 5.53
C PHE A 26 15.81 12.10 5.80
N SER A 27 15.44 11.58 6.96
CA SER A 27 15.61 10.17 7.27
C SER A 27 14.42 9.34 6.77
N PRO A 28 14.53 7.99 6.70
CA PRO A 28 13.39 7.13 6.42
C PRO A 28 12.20 7.35 7.39
N GLU A 29 12.48 7.66 8.65
CA GLU A 29 11.47 7.93 9.67
C GLU A 29 10.73 9.25 9.40
N ASP A 30 11.38 10.26 8.83
CA ASP A 30 10.73 11.50 8.38
C ASP A 30 9.73 11.21 7.27
N ALA A 31 10.12 10.39 6.29
CA ALA A 31 9.24 9.97 5.18
C ALA A 31 8.04 9.14 5.69
N GLU A 32 8.28 8.20 6.62
CA GLU A 32 7.21 7.45 7.29
C GLU A 32 6.24 8.38 8.04
N ALA A 33 6.77 9.34 8.80
CA ALA A 33 5.95 10.29 9.54
C ALA A 33 5.14 11.20 8.60
N PHE A 34 5.72 11.62 7.47
CA PHE A 34 5.05 12.41 6.45
C PHE A 34 3.91 11.63 5.80
N VAL A 35 4.17 10.42 5.30
CA VAL A 35 3.15 9.56 4.67
C VAL A 35 2.02 9.24 5.66
N ARG A 36 2.36 8.79 6.86
CA ARG A 36 1.36 8.47 7.89
C ARG A 36 0.46 9.66 8.14
N ARG A 37 1.03 10.87 8.21
CA ARG A 37 0.22 12.06 8.46
C ARG A 37 -0.65 12.45 7.28
N CYS A 38 -0.17 12.27 6.05
CA CYS A 38 -0.99 12.42 4.84
C CYS A 38 -2.16 11.41 4.81
N GLU A 39 -1.93 10.16 5.21
CA GLU A 39 -2.98 9.14 5.31
C GLU A 39 -4.03 9.53 6.37
N GLU A 40 -3.59 9.92 7.58
CA GLU A 40 -4.48 10.34 8.68
C GLU A 40 -5.35 11.56 8.35
N LEU A 41 -4.87 12.43 7.47
CA LEU A 41 -5.55 13.66 7.05
C LEU A 41 -6.23 13.53 5.66
N ASP A 42 -6.33 12.31 5.13
CA ASP A 42 -6.96 12.00 3.85
C ASP A 42 -6.38 12.77 2.65
N CYS A 43 -5.06 13.06 2.68
CA CYS A 43 -4.34 13.78 1.62
C CYS A 43 -3.13 13.04 1.01
N PRO A 44 -3.20 11.73 0.70
CA PRO A 44 -2.08 10.97 0.13
C PRO A 44 -1.56 11.50 -1.22
N LYS A 45 -2.36 12.25 -1.99
CA LYS A 45 -1.87 12.94 -3.21
C LYS A 45 -0.73 13.91 -2.95
N LEU A 46 -0.71 14.55 -1.78
CA LEU A 46 0.39 15.44 -1.40
C LEU A 46 1.68 14.65 -1.24
N ALA A 47 1.62 13.48 -0.59
CA ALA A 47 2.76 12.57 -0.49
C ALA A 47 3.22 12.11 -1.87
N LEU A 48 2.30 11.68 -2.74
CA LEU A 48 2.63 11.29 -4.10
C LEU A 48 3.33 12.42 -4.88
N GLN A 49 2.89 13.66 -4.72
CA GLN A 49 3.55 14.83 -5.31
C GLN A 49 4.95 15.07 -4.76
N VAL A 50 5.14 14.93 -3.45
CA VAL A 50 6.44 15.12 -2.79
C VAL A 50 7.45 14.08 -3.28
N PHE A 51 7.09 12.80 -3.25
CA PHE A 51 7.97 11.72 -3.71
C PHE A 51 8.10 11.67 -5.24
N GLY A 52 7.09 12.11 -5.98
CA GLY A 52 7.16 12.22 -7.44
C GLY A 52 8.10 13.32 -7.93
N ASN A 53 8.55 14.22 -7.05
CA ASN A 53 9.40 15.36 -7.40
C ASN A 53 10.59 15.50 -6.44
N HIS A 54 11.43 14.46 -6.42
CA HIS A 54 12.67 14.47 -5.66
C HIS A 54 13.55 15.71 -5.90
N PRO A 55 13.76 16.20 -7.15
CA PRO A 55 14.55 17.40 -7.37
C PRO A 55 14.06 18.60 -6.58
N LYS A 56 12.74 18.76 -6.38
CA LYS A 56 12.15 19.86 -5.61
C LYS A 56 12.19 19.63 -4.10
N TYR A 57 11.79 18.45 -3.64
CA TYR A 57 11.51 18.23 -2.21
C TYR A 57 12.63 17.49 -1.47
N ALA A 58 13.53 16.79 -2.18
CA ALA A 58 14.63 15.98 -1.66
C ALA A 58 14.26 15.00 -0.53
N MET A 59 13.00 14.58 -0.49
CA MET A 59 12.51 13.55 0.41
C MET A 59 12.37 12.25 -0.37
N ASP A 60 12.95 11.18 0.17
CA ASP A 60 12.98 9.88 -0.49
C ASP A 60 11.96 8.92 0.09
N LEU A 61 11.30 8.15 -0.77
CA LEU A 61 10.44 7.04 -0.35
C LEU A 61 11.30 5.79 -0.11
N SER A 62 12.22 5.86 0.85
CA SER A 62 13.20 4.80 1.10
C SER A 62 12.71 3.72 2.08
N SER A 63 11.53 3.89 2.67
CA SER A 63 10.92 2.92 3.58
C SER A 63 9.81 2.15 2.89
N VAL A 64 9.93 0.82 2.84
CA VAL A 64 8.85 -0.08 2.34
C VAL A 64 7.56 0.13 3.12
N LYS A 65 7.66 0.40 4.43
CA LYS A 65 6.50 0.66 5.27
C LYS A 65 5.80 1.97 4.88
N ALA A 66 6.55 3.05 4.64
CA ALA A 66 5.99 4.29 4.11
C ALA A 66 5.31 4.04 2.75
N ALA A 67 5.95 3.25 1.90
CA ALA A 67 5.45 2.92 0.58
C ALA A 67 4.13 2.12 0.66
N ARG A 68 4.06 1.07 1.49
CA ARG A 68 2.84 0.27 1.77
C ARG A 68 1.70 1.14 2.28
N HIS A 69 1.98 2.04 3.23
CA HIS A 69 0.98 2.97 3.77
C HIS A 69 0.43 3.92 2.68
N LEU A 70 1.30 4.48 1.85
CA LEU A 70 0.87 5.37 0.77
C LEU A 70 0.06 4.61 -0.28
N LEU A 71 0.48 3.39 -0.64
CA LEU A 71 -0.24 2.52 -1.56
C LEU A 71 -1.63 2.15 -1.00
N HIS A 72 -1.69 1.84 0.30
CA HIS A 72 -2.94 1.59 1.00
C HIS A 72 -3.85 2.84 0.98
N ALA A 73 -3.33 4.04 1.23
CA ALA A 73 -4.14 5.26 1.18
C ALA A 73 -4.69 5.54 -0.24
N LEU A 74 -3.88 5.32 -1.28
CA LEU A 74 -4.26 5.54 -2.67
C LEU A 74 -5.30 4.52 -3.16
N HIS A 75 -5.09 3.22 -2.92
CA HIS A 75 -5.95 2.18 -3.52
C HIS A 75 -7.43 2.28 -3.08
N GLN A 76 -7.70 2.85 -1.91
CA GLN A 76 -9.05 2.93 -1.37
C GLN A 76 -9.92 3.92 -2.16
N LYS A 77 -9.42 5.14 -2.38
CA LYS A 77 -10.23 6.31 -2.80
C LYS A 77 -9.75 6.98 -4.08
N TYR A 78 -8.55 6.68 -4.55
CA TYR A 78 -7.93 7.40 -5.65
C TYR A 78 -7.98 6.62 -6.97
N PRO A 79 -7.89 7.31 -8.12
CA PRO A 79 -7.78 6.67 -9.44
C PRO A 79 -6.59 5.71 -9.55
N LEU A 80 -6.67 4.78 -10.51
CA LEU A 80 -5.61 3.79 -10.74
C LEU A 80 -4.27 4.45 -11.08
N GLU A 81 -4.30 5.56 -11.80
CA GLU A 81 -3.13 6.30 -12.27
C GLU A 81 -2.24 6.76 -11.11
N ASP A 82 -2.83 7.21 -10.01
CA ASP A 82 -2.08 7.61 -8.82
C ASP A 82 -1.36 6.41 -8.19
N THR A 83 -2.03 5.26 -8.17
CA THR A 83 -1.43 3.99 -7.72
C THR A 83 -0.29 3.57 -8.64
N MET A 84 -0.48 3.63 -9.96
CA MET A 84 0.55 3.25 -10.93
C MET A 84 1.76 4.20 -10.89
N LEU A 85 1.53 5.50 -10.69
CA LEU A 85 2.59 6.47 -10.47
C LEU A 85 3.42 6.10 -9.24
N LEU A 86 2.76 5.75 -8.13
CA LEU A 86 3.45 5.28 -6.94
C LEU A 86 4.26 4.00 -7.20
N VAL A 87 3.67 3.01 -7.89
CA VAL A 87 4.38 1.77 -8.25
C VAL A 87 5.61 2.04 -9.12
N ALA A 88 5.56 3.02 -10.03
CA ALA A 88 6.72 3.41 -10.81
C ALA A 88 7.87 3.95 -9.93
N LEU A 89 7.55 4.63 -8.82
CA LEU A 89 8.54 5.16 -7.88
C LEU A 89 9.26 4.07 -7.06
N TRP A 90 8.73 2.84 -6.96
CA TRP A 90 9.41 1.75 -6.24
C TRP A 90 10.83 1.53 -6.75
N ASN A 91 10.98 1.39 -8.07
CA ASN A 91 12.28 1.15 -8.68
C ASN A 91 13.19 2.39 -8.59
N VAL A 92 12.63 3.59 -8.68
CA VAL A 92 13.36 4.85 -8.54
C VAL A 92 14.01 4.93 -7.16
N TYR A 93 13.27 4.55 -6.12
CA TYR A 93 13.74 4.55 -4.74
C TYR A 93 14.39 3.23 -4.30
N LYS A 94 14.64 2.30 -5.23
CA LYS A 94 15.29 1.01 -4.97
C LYS A 94 14.57 0.18 -3.89
N LEU A 95 13.25 0.31 -3.80
CA LEU A 95 12.43 -0.56 -2.97
C LEU A 95 12.38 -1.97 -3.56
N PRO A 96 12.17 -3.02 -2.74
CA PRO A 96 11.98 -4.38 -3.25
C PRO A 96 10.86 -4.43 -4.29
N PRO A 97 10.99 -5.18 -5.40
CA PRO A 97 9.96 -5.25 -6.42
C PRO A 97 8.57 -5.50 -5.83
N ILE A 98 7.54 -4.83 -6.35
CA ILE A 98 6.20 -4.90 -5.74
C ILE A 98 5.66 -6.34 -5.70
N ALA A 99 6.04 -7.16 -6.68
CA ALA A 99 5.71 -8.58 -6.78
C ALA A 99 6.46 -9.49 -5.79
N SER A 100 7.42 -8.95 -5.02
CA SER A 100 8.12 -9.65 -3.93
C SER A 100 7.60 -9.27 -2.54
N ASP A 101 6.65 -8.33 -2.47
CA ASP A 101 6.09 -7.80 -1.24
C ASP A 101 4.62 -8.21 -1.12
N LEU A 102 4.27 -9.12 -0.20
CA LEU A 102 2.91 -9.68 -0.12
C LEU A 102 1.81 -8.62 0.00
N VAL A 103 2.01 -7.63 0.86
CA VAL A 103 1.01 -6.58 1.12
C VAL A 103 0.86 -5.69 -0.12
N SER A 104 1.98 -5.23 -0.70
CA SER A 104 1.94 -4.33 -1.86
C SER A 104 1.46 -5.04 -3.13
N CYS A 105 1.86 -6.30 -3.33
CA CYS A 105 1.36 -7.17 -4.39
C CYS A 105 -0.17 -7.29 -4.32
N ALA A 106 -0.71 -7.65 -3.15
CA ALA A 106 -2.15 -7.77 -2.97
C ALA A 106 -2.87 -6.43 -3.18
N LEU A 107 -2.34 -5.32 -2.64
CA LEU A 107 -2.94 -4.00 -2.80
C LEU A 107 -3.00 -3.58 -4.27
N LEU A 108 -1.90 -3.74 -5.02
CA LEU A 108 -1.87 -3.44 -6.46
C LEU A 108 -2.89 -4.29 -7.23
N MET A 109 -2.93 -5.60 -6.98
CA MET A 109 -3.88 -6.50 -7.65
C MET A 109 -5.33 -6.10 -7.36
N SER A 110 -5.65 -5.77 -6.11
CA SER A 110 -6.97 -5.30 -5.71
C SER A 110 -7.35 -3.99 -6.41
N THR A 111 -6.43 -3.03 -6.54
CA THR A 111 -6.65 -1.81 -7.33
C THR A 111 -6.95 -2.13 -8.79
N CYS A 112 -6.18 -3.04 -9.38
CA CYS A 112 -6.30 -3.41 -10.78
C CYS A 112 -7.63 -4.13 -11.08
N PHE A 113 -8.05 -5.05 -10.20
CA PHE A 113 -9.37 -5.70 -10.29
C PHE A 113 -10.52 -4.72 -10.04
N LYS A 114 -10.35 -3.76 -9.11
CA LYS A 114 -11.35 -2.71 -8.86
C LYS A 114 -11.54 -1.81 -10.07
N HIS A 115 -10.46 -1.47 -10.78
CA HIS A 115 -10.52 -0.63 -11.98
C HIS A 115 -11.17 -1.35 -13.17
N GLY A 116 -10.78 -2.61 -13.41
CA GLY A 116 -11.48 -3.50 -14.36
C GLY A 116 -11.30 -3.15 -15.85
N SER A 117 -10.34 -2.31 -16.24
CA SER A 117 -9.99 -2.14 -17.65
C SER A 117 -9.20 -3.35 -18.16
N LYS A 118 -9.07 -3.51 -19.48
CA LYS A 118 -8.31 -4.62 -20.08
C LYS A 118 -6.86 -4.62 -19.60
N GLU A 119 -6.25 -3.44 -19.54
CA GLU A 119 -4.87 -3.23 -19.15
C GLU A 119 -4.68 -3.51 -17.65
N SER A 120 -5.60 -3.04 -16.81
CA SER A 120 -5.50 -3.29 -15.36
C SER A 120 -5.74 -4.77 -15.05
N LEU A 121 -6.69 -5.43 -15.71
CA LEU A 121 -6.92 -6.86 -15.55
C LEU A 121 -5.73 -7.70 -16.04
N LEU A 122 -5.07 -7.30 -17.13
CA LEU A 122 -3.83 -7.94 -17.57
C LEU A 122 -2.76 -7.88 -16.47
N ILE A 123 -2.52 -6.70 -15.89
CA ILE A 123 -1.58 -6.55 -14.77
C ILE A 123 -1.98 -7.44 -13.60
N ALA A 124 -3.27 -7.43 -13.20
CA ALA A 124 -3.73 -8.24 -12.08
C ALA A 124 -3.50 -9.74 -12.30
N ASN A 125 -3.74 -10.22 -13.52
CA ASN A 125 -3.57 -11.63 -13.87
C ASN A 125 -2.09 -12.04 -13.93
N GLU A 126 -1.22 -11.19 -14.48
CA GLU A 126 0.25 -11.42 -14.47
C GLU A 126 0.81 -11.48 -13.05
N MET A 127 0.18 -10.81 -12.09
CA MET A 127 0.61 -10.81 -10.69
C MET A 127 0.18 -12.07 -9.91
N LEU A 128 -0.74 -12.90 -10.45
CA LEU A 128 -1.27 -14.07 -9.74
C LEU A 128 -0.21 -15.09 -9.30
N PRO A 129 0.74 -15.52 -10.14
CA PRO A 129 1.76 -16.48 -9.73
C PRO A 129 2.64 -15.96 -8.59
N TYR A 130 2.90 -14.65 -8.57
CA TYR A 130 3.66 -14.00 -7.51
C TYR A 130 2.88 -14.00 -6.20
N LEU A 131 1.60 -13.64 -6.24
CA LEU A 131 0.73 -13.68 -5.06
C LEU A 131 0.63 -15.10 -4.49
N GLN A 132 0.42 -16.10 -5.35
CA GLN A 132 0.35 -17.50 -4.95
C GLN A 132 1.65 -17.96 -4.29
N LYS A 133 2.80 -17.65 -4.90
CA LYS A 133 4.12 -17.95 -4.34
C LYS A 133 4.31 -17.29 -2.97
N LEU A 134 4.02 -15.99 -2.86
CA LEU A 134 4.18 -15.22 -1.63
C LEU A 134 3.31 -15.77 -0.50
N LEU A 135 2.10 -16.23 -0.79
CA LEU A 135 1.23 -16.87 0.20
C LEU A 135 1.68 -18.29 0.56
N GLY A 136 2.32 -19.01 -0.36
CA GLY A 136 2.95 -20.29 -0.06
C GLY A 136 4.19 -20.17 0.85
N GLU A 137 4.91 -19.06 0.78
CA GLU A 137 6.08 -18.76 1.62
C GLU A 137 5.71 -18.08 2.95
N ALA A 138 4.62 -17.31 2.98
CA ALA A 138 4.11 -16.69 4.18
C ALA A 138 3.33 -17.69 5.03
N GLU A 139 3.78 -17.93 6.27
CA GLU A 139 2.99 -18.71 7.23
C GLU A 139 1.58 -18.12 7.34
N PRO A 140 0.51 -18.94 7.23
CA PRO A 140 -0.85 -18.50 7.52
C PRO A 140 -0.92 -18.00 8.96
N TRP A 141 -1.08 -16.69 9.14
CA TRP A 141 -1.04 -16.11 10.48
C TRP A 141 -2.34 -16.42 11.22
N THR A 142 -2.24 -16.98 12.42
CA THR A 142 -3.39 -17.03 13.34
C THR A 142 -3.65 -15.63 13.89
N LEU A 143 -4.47 -14.84 13.20
CA LEU A 143 -4.89 -13.52 13.66
C LEU A 143 -5.84 -13.67 14.87
N ARG A 144 -5.28 -13.68 16.08
CA ARG A 144 -6.05 -13.29 17.27
C ARG A 144 -6.20 -11.78 17.20
N TYR A 145 -7.39 -11.31 16.77
CA TYR A 145 -7.71 -9.89 16.87
C TYR A 145 -7.58 -9.47 18.35
N PRO A 146 -6.73 -8.50 18.68
CA PRO A 146 -6.61 -8.03 20.04
C PRO A 146 -7.92 -7.37 20.47
N GLU A 147 -8.42 -7.74 21.65
CA GLU A 147 -9.66 -7.23 22.23
C GLU A 147 -9.60 -5.71 22.56
N SER A 148 -8.41 -5.10 22.48
CA SER A 148 -8.21 -3.67 22.75
C SER A 148 -7.55 -2.94 21.58
N ARG A 149 -8.02 -1.71 21.32
CA ARG A 149 -7.45 -0.77 20.32
C ARG A 149 -6.00 -0.36 20.59
N ILE A 150 -5.44 -0.69 21.77
CA ILE A 150 -4.11 -0.25 22.23
C ILE A 150 -3.00 -1.15 21.67
N GLN A 151 -3.30 -2.41 21.35
CA GLN A 151 -2.44 -3.27 20.55
C GLN A 151 -3.08 -3.34 19.17
N GLN A 152 -2.75 -2.42 18.27
CA GLN A 152 -3.23 -2.58 16.89
C GLN A 152 -2.61 -3.87 16.34
N PRO A 153 -3.40 -4.82 15.79
CA PRO A 153 -2.79 -5.79 14.89
C PRO A 153 -2.05 -4.96 13.83
N GLU A 154 -0.81 -5.33 13.49
CA GLU A 154 -0.01 -4.65 12.47
C GLU A 154 -0.94 -4.31 11.30
N LYS A 155 -1.24 -3.01 11.07
CA LYS A 155 -2.36 -2.56 10.21
C LYS A 155 -2.38 -3.26 8.86
N GLU A 156 -1.19 -3.55 8.36
CA GLU A 156 -0.91 -4.30 7.13
C GLU A 156 -1.57 -5.69 7.08
N LYS A 157 -1.68 -6.41 8.19
CA LYS A 157 -2.38 -7.70 8.26
C LYS A 157 -3.87 -7.53 8.00
N ALA A 158 -4.49 -6.55 8.65
CA ALA A 158 -5.90 -6.24 8.44
C ALA A 158 -6.16 -5.79 6.99
N TRP A 159 -5.25 -4.99 6.43
CA TRP A 159 -5.31 -4.59 5.02
C TRP A 159 -5.20 -5.80 4.10
N LEU A 160 -4.24 -6.70 4.36
CA LEU A 160 -4.05 -7.91 3.57
C LEU A 160 -5.30 -8.78 3.60
N THR A 161 -5.87 -9.08 4.77
CA THR A 161 -7.09 -9.89 4.90
C THR A 161 -8.24 -9.34 4.06
N TRP A 162 -8.51 -8.04 4.18
CA TRP A 162 -9.59 -7.40 3.41
C TRP A 162 -9.30 -7.38 1.91
N THR A 163 -8.04 -7.17 1.53
CA THR A 163 -7.59 -7.11 0.15
C THR A 163 -7.66 -8.48 -0.53
N LEU A 164 -7.22 -9.55 0.14
CA LEU A 164 -7.33 -10.92 -0.35
C LEU A 164 -8.80 -11.35 -0.55
N THR A 165 -9.70 -10.89 0.33
CA THR A 165 -11.15 -11.13 0.17
C THR A 165 -11.67 -10.53 -1.15
N LYS A 166 -11.20 -9.34 -1.52
CA LYS A 166 -11.59 -8.70 -2.78
C LYS A 166 -11.01 -9.40 -3.99
N ILE A 167 -9.76 -9.83 -3.90
CA ILE A 167 -9.09 -10.60 -4.95
C ILE A 167 -9.84 -11.90 -5.19
N GLU A 168 -10.15 -12.67 -4.15
CA GLU A 168 -10.91 -13.92 -4.27
C GLU A 168 -12.26 -13.71 -4.96
N LYS A 169 -13.02 -12.69 -4.55
CA LYS A 169 -14.29 -12.32 -5.22
C LYS A 169 -14.09 -11.96 -6.70
N ALA A 170 -13.00 -11.27 -7.03
CA ALA A 170 -12.71 -10.89 -8.41
C ALA A 170 -12.29 -12.10 -9.27
N LEU A 171 -11.54 -13.05 -8.70
CA LEU A 171 -11.15 -14.30 -9.37
C LEU A 171 -12.36 -15.21 -9.59
N GLY A 172 -13.23 -15.34 -8.60
CA GLY A 172 -14.48 -16.09 -8.74
C GLY A 172 -15.39 -15.54 -9.85
N LYS A 173 -15.49 -14.22 -9.99
CA LYS A 173 -16.22 -13.58 -11.10
C LYS A 173 -15.63 -13.85 -12.48
N GLN A 174 -14.32 -14.07 -12.55
CA GLN A 174 -13.59 -14.36 -13.80
C GLN A 174 -13.48 -15.86 -14.08
N GLY A 175 -13.95 -16.73 -13.18
CA GLY A 175 -13.83 -18.18 -13.32
C GLY A 175 -12.38 -18.69 -13.24
N VAL A 176 -11.48 -17.92 -12.61
CA VAL A 176 -10.08 -18.31 -12.43
C VAL A 176 -9.95 -19.23 -11.21
N GLU A 177 -9.12 -20.26 -11.31
CA GLU A 177 -8.82 -21.17 -10.19
C GLU A 177 -8.17 -20.40 -9.03
N HIS A 178 -8.72 -20.54 -7.82
CA HIS A 178 -8.30 -19.78 -6.64
C HIS A 178 -8.47 -20.55 -5.32
N SER A 179 -8.56 -21.88 -5.38
CA SER A 179 -8.73 -22.72 -4.18
C SER A 179 -7.59 -22.54 -3.17
N TRP A 180 -6.37 -22.32 -3.67
CA TRP A 180 -5.19 -22.00 -2.84
C TRP A 180 -5.39 -20.74 -2.00
N LEU A 181 -6.09 -19.73 -2.53
CA LEU A 181 -6.35 -18.48 -1.82
C LEU A 181 -7.42 -18.70 -0.75
N THR A 182 -8.48 -19.41 -1.10
CA THR A 182 -9.55 -19.79 -0.17
C THR A 182 -8.97 -20.58 1.00
N GLN A 183 -8.12 -21.58 0.73
CA GLN A 183 -7.46 -22.40 1.74
C GLN A 183 -6.56 -21.55 2.65
N TRP A 184 -5.67 -20.74 2.08
CA TRP A 184 -4.76 -19.89 2.87
C TRP A 184 -5.55 -18.94 3.79
N ARG A 185 -6.65 -18.36 3.29
CA ARG A 185 -7.52 -17.51 4.10
C ARG A 185 -8.24 -18.27 5.21
N GLN A 186 -8.68 -19.51 4.96
CA GLN A 186 -9.27 -20.37 5.99
C GLN A 186 -8.25 -20.70 7.09
N ASP A 187 -7.04 -21.10 6.71
CA ASP A 187 -5.96 -21.46 7.62
C ASP A 187 -5.50 -20.26 8.48
N SER A 188 -5.57 -19.05 7.91
CA SER A 188 -5.29 -17.80 8.62
C SER A 188 -6.44 -17.32 9.52
N GLY A 189 -7.54 -18.08 9.63
CA GLY A 189 -8.73 -17.72 10.42
C GLY A 189 -9.55 -16.57 9.81
N HIS A 190 -9.41 -16.29 8.51
CA HIS A 190 -10.07 -15.17 7.83
C HIS A 190 -11.41 -15.53 7.17
N ALA A 191 -11.83 -16.79 7.21
CA ALA A 191 -13.05 -17.25 6.57
C ALA A 191 -14.34 -16.83 7.30
N THR A 192 -14.25 -16.42 8.57
CA THR A 192 -15.41 -16.22 9.46
C THR A 192 -15.87 -14.76 9.62
N ILE A 193 -15.18 -13.77 9.04
CA ILE A 193 -15.51 -12.34 9.24
C ILE A 193 -16.38 -11.76 8.10
N ALA A 194 -16.75 -12.57 7.11
CA ALA A 194 -17.59 -12.12 6.00
C ALA A 194 -19.05 -12.60 6.15
N THR A 195 -19.77 -12.01 7.10
CA THR A 195 -21.24 -11.87 7.05
C THR A 195 -21.60 -10.40 6.99
#